data_AF-A0A5Q3QCH0-F1
#
_entry.id   AF-A0A5Q3QCH0-F1
#
_cell.length_a   1.000
_cell.length_b   1.000
_cell.length_c   1.000
_cell.angle_alpha   90.00
_cell.angle_beta   90.00
_cell.angle_gamma   90.00
#
_symmetry.space_group_name_H-M   'P 1'
#
loop_
_entity.id
_entity.type
_entity.pdbx_description
1 polymer ?
#
loop_
_entity_poly.entity_id
_entity_poly.type
_entity_poly.pdbx_seq_one_letter_code
_entity_poly.pdbx_strand_id
1 'polypeptide(L)'
;MPSTAALLAEVADGDIGAFAALYDDIAPSMLATALDITGDLASAETATHAALVEIWHTAPRCADAVSDVATWARAIAAAHARSHPL
;
A
#
# COMPACT_ATOMS: atom_id res chain seq x y z
N MET A 1 12.36 -13.79 -6.96
CA MET A 1 12.03 -12.41 -6.59
C MET A 1 12.19 -12.28 -5.08
N PRO A 2 12.67 -11.13 -4.55
CA PRO A 2 12.73 -10.89 -3.11
C PRO A 2 11.34 -10.99 -2.49
N SER A 3 11.26 -11.29 -1.18
CA SER A 3 9.98 -11.26 -0.47
C SER A 3 9.49 -9.82 -0.31
N THR A 4 8.18 -9.63 -0.17
CA THR A 4 7.59 -8.30 0.10
C THR A 4 8.13 -7.67 1.38
N ALA A 5 8.45 -8.47 2.40
CA ALA A 5 9.10 -7.99 3.62
C ALA A 5 10.54 -7.48 3.36
N ALA A 6 11.32 -8.18 2.55
CA ALA A 6 12.65 -7.72 2.16
C ALA A 6 12.58 -6.44 1.31
N LEU A 7 11.63 -6.39 0.37
CA LEU A 7 11.38 -5.18 -0.42
C LEU A 7 10.98 -4.00 0.48
N LEU A 8 10.10 -4.22 1.47
CA LEU A 8 9.69 -3.17 2.40
C LEU A 8 10.86 -2.63 3.25
N ALA A 9 11.84 -3.48 3.59
CA ALA A 9 13.06 -3.05 4.28
C ALA A 9 13.92 -2.14 3.40
N GLU A 10 14.12 -2.47 2.12
CA GLU A 10 14.84 -1.61 1.18
C GLU A 10 14.08 -0.29 0.90
N VAL A 11 12.73 -0.34 0.88
CA VAL A 11 11.90 0.87 0.80
C VAL A 11 12.09 1.76 2.03
N ALA A 12 12.26 1.18 3.23
CA ALA A 12 12.55 1.94 4.44
C ALA A 12 13.88 2.70 4.35
N ASP A 13 14.83 2.23 3.55
CA ASP A 13 16.09 2.92 3.24
C ASP A 13 15.98 3.90 2.06
N GLY A 14 14.79 4.01 1.44
CA GLY A 14 14.51 4.93 0.34
C GLY A 14 14.79 4.35 -1.05
N ASP A 15 14.88 3.03 -1.21
CA ASP A 15 15.07 2.41 -2.52
C ASP A 15 13.78 2.46 -3.37
N ILE A 16 13.83 3.27 -4.43
CA ILE A 16 12.71 3.46 -5.37
C ILE A 16 12.46 2.20 -6.22
N GLY A 17 13.50 1.44 -6.54
CA GLY A 17 13.37 0.19 -7.30
C GLY A 17 12.70 -0.91 -6.48
N ALA A 18 13.02 -0.99 -5.18
CA ALA A 18 12.33 -1.86 -4.25
C ALA A 18 10.86 -1.46 -4.09
N PHE A 19 10.57 -0.15 -4.06
CA PHE A 19 9.18 0.32 -4.02
C PHE A 19 8.41 -0.05 -5.28
N ALA A 20 9.03 0.05 -6.46
CA ALA A 20 8.41 -0.37 -7.71
C ALA A 20 8.11 -1.87 -7.72
N ALA A 21 9.05 -2.70 -7.27
CA ALA A 21 8.82 -4.14 -7.16
C ALA A 21 7.74 -4.48 -6.12
N LEU A 22 7.70 -3.75 -5.00
CA LEU A 22 6.67 -3.93 -3.98
C LEU A 22 5.29 -3.50 -4.49
N TYR A 23 5.23 -2.40 -5.24
CA TYR A 23 4.03 -1.87 -5.87
C TYR A 23 3.35 -2.92 -6.74
N ASP A 24 4.12 -3.61 -7.60
CA ASP A 24 3.58 -4.65 -8.50
C ASP A 24 2.88 -5.78 -7.73
N ASP A 25 3.36 -6.10 -6.51
CA ASP A 25 2.78 -7.13 -5.65
C ASP A 25 1.54 -6.65 -4.87
N ILE A 26 1.54 -5.43 -4.35
CA ILE A 26 0.50 -4.97 -3.41
C ILE A 26 -0.64 -4.18 -4.08
N ALA A 27 -0.35 -3.42 -5.14
CA ALA A 27 -1.29 -2.47 -5.72
C ALA A 27 -2.59 -3.11 -6.24
N PRO A 28 -2.58 -4.28 -6.92
CA PRO A 28 -3.82 -4.91 -7.38
C PRO A 28 -4.78 -5.25 -6.23
N SER A 29 -4.23 -5.74 -5.11
CA SER A 29 -5.04 -6.12 -3.93
C SER A 29 -5.56 -4.91 -3.15
N MET A 30 -4.80 -3.82 -3.12
CA MET A 30 -5.22 -2.55 -2.54
C MET A 30 -6.36 -1.94 -3.34
N LEU A 31 -6.24 -1.91 -4.67
CA LEU A 31 -7.28 -1.36 -5.55
C LEU A 31 -8.58 -2.17 -5.44
N ALA A 32 -8.50 -3.51 -5.43
CA ALA A 32 -9.68 -4.35 -5.22
C ALA A 32 -10.35 -4.08 -3.87
N THR A 33 -9.57 -3.95 -2.79
CA THR A 33 -10.09 -3.63 -1.45
C THR A 33 -10.75 -2.25 -1.42
N ALA A 34 -10.16 -1.26 -2.08
CA ALA A 34 -10.71 0.09 -2.15
C ALA A 34 -11.99 0.12 -2.99
N LEU A 35 -12.02 -0.58 -4.13
CA LEU A 35 -13.20 -0.73 -4.99
C LEU A 35 -14.38 -1.33 -4.24
N ASP A 36 -14.15 -2.37 -3.43
CA ASP A 36 -15.20 -3.00 -2.62
C ASP A 36 -15.82 -2.03 -1.59
N ILE A 37 -15.07 -1.01 -1.15
CA ILE A 37 -15.51 -0.03 -0.15
C ILE A 37 -16.17 1.19 -0.81
N THR A 38 -15.58 1.74 -1.87
CA THR A 38 -16.06 2.97 -2.52
C THR A 38 -17.19 2.70 -3.52
N GLY A 39 -17.19 1.53 -4.15
CA GLY A 39 -18.17 1.15 -5.19
C GLY A 39 -17.91 1.75 -6.58
N ASP A 40 -16.88 2.59 -6.74
CA ASP A 40 -16.47 3.18 -8.01
C ASP A 40 -14.94 3.24 -8.16
N LEU A 41 -14.48 3.19 -9.42
CA LEU A 41 -13.06 3.11 -9.77
C LEU A 41 -12.29 4.40 -9.47
N ALA A 42 -12.88 5.58 -9.70
CA ALA A 42 -12.17 6.84 -9.55
C ALA A 42 -11.81 7.11 -8.07
N SER A 43 -12.76 6.86 -7.17
CA SER A 43 -12.53 6.95 -5.74
C SER A 43 -11.54 5.89 -5.24
N ALA A 44 -11.64 4.66 -5.75
CA ALA A 44 -10.75 3.57 -5.38
C ALA A 44 -9.29 3.81 -5.80
N GLU A 45 -9.06 4.33 -7.01
CA GLU A 45 -7.74 4.72 -7.50
C GLU A 45 -7.15 5.84 -6.64
N THR A 46 -7.96 6.86 -6.32
CA THR A 46 -7.53 7.97 -5.45
C THR A 46 -7.11 7.47 -4.07
N ALA A 47 -7.92 6.62 -3.44
CA ALA A 47 -7.60 6.01 -2.15
C ALA A 47 -6.35 5.13 -2.20
N THR A 48 -6.18 4.35 -3.27
CA THR A 48 -5.02 3.47 -3.47
C THR A 48 -3.74 4.28 -3.65
N HIS A 49 -3.77 5.36 -4.44
CA HIS A 49 -2.63 6.26 -4.60
C HIS A 49 -2.25 6.96 -3.28
N ALA A 50 -3.23 7.45 -2.53
CA ALA A 50 -2.98 8.05 -1.21
C ALA A 50 -2.33 7.03 -0.25
N ALA A 51 -2.82 5.79 -0.25
CA ALA A 51 -2.27 4.71 0.56
C ALA A 51 -0.83 4.35 0.16
N LEU A 52 -0.51 4.30 -1.13
CA LEU A 52 0.86 4.04 -1.60
C LEU A 52 1.83 5.15 -1.17
N VAL A 53 1.40 6.41 -1.23
CA VAL A 53 2.18 7.55 -0.73
C VAL A 53 2.40 7.42 0.78
N GLU A 54 1.39 7.02 1.54
CA GLU A 54 1.53 6.78 2.98
C GLU A 54 2.49 5.64 3.28
N ILE A 55 2.41 4.52 2.55
CA ILE A 55 3.33 3.38 2.68
C ILE A 55 4.78 3.84 2.51
N TRP A 56 5.08 4.61 1.47
CA TRP A 56 6.43 5.16 1.25
C TRP A 56 6.92 5.98 2.46
N HIS A 57 6.09 6.88 2.99
CA HIS A 57 6.49 7.74 4.11
C HIS A 57 6.56 7.02 5.46
N THR A 58 5.84 5.91 5.61
CA THR A 58 5.73 5.18 6.89
C THR A 58 6.65 3.95 6.95
N ALA A 59 7.12 3.43 5.82
CA ALA A 59 8.03 2.29 5.75
C ALA A 59 9.26 2.42 6.68
N PRO A 60 9.98 3.57 6.76
CA PRO A 60 11.13 3.73 7.65
C PRO A 60 10.83 3.51 9.14
N ARG A 61 9.55 3.65 9.53
CA ARG A 61 9.09 3.52 10.93
C ARG A 61 8.44 2.19 11.23
N CYS A 62 8.01 1.46 10.20
CA CYS A 62 7.11 0.31 10.34
C CYS A 62 7.69 -0.99 9.78
N ALA A 63 8.71 -0.96 8.91
CA ALA A 63 9.20 -2.14 8.21
C ALA A 63 9.50 -3.33 9.15
N ASP A 64 10.21 -3.09 10.26
CA ASP A 64 10.55 -4.14 11.23
C ASP A 64 9.35 -4.70 12.01
N ALA A 65 8.23 -3.96 12.07
CA ALA A 65 7.03 -4.34 12.80
C ALA A 65 5.97 -5.04 11.93
N VAL A 66 6.13 -4.98 10.60
CA VAL A 66 5.16 -5.53 9.64
C VAL A 66 5.48 -6.99 9.34
N SER A 67 4.67 -7.90 9.89
CA SER A 67 4.79 -9.34 9.65
C SER A 67 4.14 -9.81 8.34
N ASP A 68 3.15 -9.07 7.84
CA ASP A 68 2.47 -9.30 6.56
C ASP A 68 2.22 -7.96 5.84
N VAL A 69 3.05 -7.70 4.84
CA VAL A 69 3.05 -6.45 4.07
C VAL A 69 1.76 -6.26 3.28
N ALA A 70 1.20 -7.34 2.72
CA ALA A 70 -0.02 -7.26 1.92
C ALA A 70 -1.24 -6.94 2.79
N THR A 71 -1.32 -7.55 3.98
CA THR A 71 -2.38 -7.24 4.96
C THR A 71 -2.27 -5.81 5.47
N TRP A 72 -1.05 -5.35 5.80
CA TRP A 72 -0.80 -3.98 6.23
C TRP A 72 -1.17 -2.95 5.14
N ALA A 73 -0.73 -3.18 3.89
CA ALA A 73 -1.03 -2.29 2.77
C ALA A 73 -2.53 -2.18 2.48
N ARG A 74 -3.26 -3.30 2.51
CA ARG A 74 -4.73 -3.31 2.36
C ARG A 74 -5.43 -2.56 3.50
N ALA A 75 -4.90 -2.62 4.73
CA ALA A 75 -5.47 -1.87 5.86
C ALA A 75 -5.35 -0.36 5.65
N ILE A 76 -4.21 0.12 5.14
CA ILE A 76 -4.00 1.53 4.78
C ILE A 76 -4.96 1.93 3.65
N ALA A 77 -5.05 1.15 2.58
CA ALA A 77 -5.99 1.41 1.48
C ALA A 77 -7.45 1.48 1.96
N ALA A 78 -7.86 0.55 2.81
CA ALA A 78 -9.20 0.52 3.39
C ALA A 78 -9.47 1.72 4.32
N ALA A 79 -8.44 2.27 4.97
CA ALA A 79 -8.58 3.50 5.76
C ALA A 79 -8.88 4.69 4.85
N HIS A 80 -8.08 4.90 3.81
CA HIS A 80 -8.29 5.98 2.83
C HIS A 80 -9.63 5.89 2.11
N ALA A 81 -10.05 4.68 1.74
CA ALA A 81 -11.32 4.43 1.07
C ALA A 81 -12.54 4.84 1.91
N ARG A 82 -12.48 4.66 3.25
CA ARG A 82 -13.56 5.08 4.17
C ARG A 82 -13.56 6.57 4.48
N SER A 83 -12.41 7.23 4.32
CA SER A 83 -12.25 8.67 4.59
C SER A 83 -12.69 9.56 3.44
N HIS A 84 -12.85 9.02 2.22
CA HIS A 84 -13.46 9.74 1.10
C HIS A 84 -14.99 9.64 1.19
N PRO A 85 -15.73 10.76 1.36
CA PRO A 85 -17.19 10.74 1.29
C PRO A 85 -17.64 10.50 -0.15
N LEU A 86 -18.70 9.69 -0.30
CA LEU A 86 -19.47 9.49 -1.53
C LEU A 86 -20.07 10.80 -2.07
#